data_AF-A0A0B1TL52-F1
#
_entry.id   AF-A0A0B1TL52-F1
#
_cell.length_a   1.000
_cell.length_b   1.000
_cell.length_c   1.000
_cell.angle_alpha   90.00
_cell.angle_beta   90.00
_cell.angle_gamma   90.00
#
_symmetry.space_group_name_H-M   'P 1'
#
loop_
_entity.id
_entity.type
_entity.pdbx_description
1 polymer ?
#
loop_
_entity_poly.entity_id
_entity_poly.type
_entity_poly.pdbx_seq_one_letter_code
_entity_poly.pdbx_strand_id
1 'polypeptide(L)'
;MKGDVTGVEEHTANKPKENLGSSLGSHKIEAHRGNELEVKRAILGYETDIATPSKLRQQQLPAWQPILTASTVIPTVIGIGVIFIPIGVALFLASESVKEYTLDYTSCAIDTQCSLVFNVTEDMKDDVYIYYYLENYFQNHRRYVKSRNDKQFLGNVFEVSDCEPFAYDQNKVPIAPCGAIANSKFNDTYELFYVRNGIRIPVPVTKEGVLWDVDKDRKFKNPPIPPGGNLCDAFKELPGVHYM
;
A
#
# COMPACT_ATOMS: atom_id res chain seq x y z
N MET A 1 42.53 -5.66 -34.89
CA MET A 1 42.29 -7.12 -35.05
C MET A 1 41.06 -7.47 -34.23
N LYS A 2 40.25 -8.38 -34.78
CA LYS A 2 38.93 -8.85 -34.33
C LYS A 2 38.83 -9.15 -32.83
N GLY A 3 37.64 -8.99 -32.25
CA GLY A 3 37.27 -9.63 -31.00
C GLY A 3 36.07 -9.02 -30.28
N ASP A 4 34.89 -9.08 -30.91
CA ASP A 4 33.59 -8.91 -30.26
C ASP A 4 33.17 -10.27 -29.68
N VAL A 5 32.78 -10.33 -28.40
CA VAL A 5 31.70 -11.20 -27.86
C VAL A 5 31.24 -10.62 -26.53
N THR A 6 30.00 -10.13 -26.52
CA THR A 6 29.18 -9.91 -25.33
C THR A 6 28.44 -11.22 -25.00
N GLY A 7 28.57 -11.69 -23.75
CA GLY A 7 27.83 -12.85 -23.22
C GLY A 7 26.89 -12.37 -22.12
N VAL A 8 25.58 -12.52 -22.35
CA VAL A 8 24.52 -12.26 -21.38
C VAL A 8 24.30 -13.54 -20.57
N GLU A 9 24.44 -13.45 -19.25
CA GLU A 9 24.11 -14.52 -18.30
C GLU A 9 22.59 -14.68 -18.15
N GLU A 10 22.10 -15.89 -18.38
CA GLU A 10 20.71 -16.28 -18.11
C GLU A 10 20.67 -17.16 -16.85
N HIS A 11 20.18 -16.58 -15.74
CA HIS A 11 19.96 -17.32 -14.49
C HIS A 11 18.69 -18.17 -14.61
N THR A 12 18.87 -19.47 -14.80
CA THR A 12 17.80 -20.47 -14.73
C THR A 12 17.56 -20.87 -13.27
N ALA A 13 16.35 -20.64 -12.77
CA ALA A 13 15.94 -21.04 -11.44
C ALA A 13 15.81 -22.57 -11.32
N ASN A 14 16.54 -23.16 -10.37
CA ASN A 14 16.41 -24.55 -9.95
C ASN A 14 15.06 -24.77 -9.23
N LYS A 15 14.23 -25.67 -9.75
CA LYS A 15 13.12 -26.29 -8.99
C LYS A 15 13.63 -27.57 -8.30
N PRO A 16 13.18 -27.87 -7.08
CA PRO A 16 13.68 -29.00 -6.31
C PRO A 16 13.25 -30.34 -6.92
N LYS A 17 14.17 -31.30 -6.87
CA LYS A 17 13.95 -32.71 -7.24
C LYS A 17 12.92 -33.32 -6.28
N GLU A 18 11.72 -33.56 -6.77
CA GLU A 18 10.77 -34.44 -6.11
C GLU A 18 11.02 -35.86 -6.62
N ASN A 19 11.56 -36.69 -5.74
CA ASN A 19 11.73 -38.12 -5.96
C ASN A 19 10.35 -38.76 -5.99
N LEU A 20 9.87 -39.14 -7.18
CA LEU A 20 8.84 -40.16 -7.29
C LEU A 20 9.36 -41.25 -8.22
N GLY A 21 9.69 -42.38 -7.60
CA GLY A 21 10.33 -43.52 -8.24
C GLY A 21 9.58 -43.97 -9.47
N SER A 22 10.30 -43.96 -10.60
CA SER A 22 9.93 -44.69 -11.80
C SER A 22 10.06 -46.19 -11.53
N SER A 23 9.02 -46.78 -10.93
CA SER A 23 8.73 -48.18 -11.23
C SER A 23 8.28 -48.20 -12.69
N LEU A 24 9.24 -48.50 -13.58
CA LEU A 24 8.96 -48.95 -14.94
C LEU A 24 8.24 -50.30 -14.79
N GLY A 25 6.94 -50.24 -14.50
CA GLY A 25 6.07 -51.40 -14.48
C GLY A 25 5.89 -51.85 -15.92
N SER A 26 6.69 -52.81 -16.34
CA SER A 26 6.39 -53.62 -17.51
C SER A 26 4.97 -54.16 -17.35
N HIS A 27 4.00 -53.58 -18.05
CA HIS A 27 2.65 -54.09 -18.10
C HIS A 27 2.66 -55.42 -18.86
N LYS A 28 2.90 -56.50 -18.13
CA LYS A 28 2.63 -57.86 -18.57
C LYS A 28 1.11 -57.99 -18.63
N ILE A 29 0.54 -57.98 -19.84
CA ILE A 29 -0.87 -58.31 -20.04
C ILE A 29 -0.98 -59.83 -19.93
N GLU A 30 -1.20 -60.32 -18.72
CA GLU A 30 -1.62 -61.70 -18.48
C GLU A 30 -3.11 -61.80 -18.79
N ALA A 31 -3.43 -62.29 -19.99
CA ALA A 31 -4.79 -62.62 -20.38
C ALA A 31 -5.24 -63.89 -19.66
N HIS A 32 -5.72 -63.75 -18.43
CA HIS A 32 -6.53 -64.80 -17.81
C HIS A 32 -7.88 -64.85 -18.51
N ARG A 33 -8.28 -66.05 -18.95
CA ARG A 33 -9.57 -66.33 -19.59
C ARG A 33 -10.69 -66.13 -18.56
N GLY A 34 -11.07 -64.89 -18.31
CA GLY A 34 -12.29 -64.51 -17.61
C GLY A 34 -13.50 -64.81 -18.48
N ASN A 35 -14.62 -65.16 -17.85
CA ASN A 35 -15.90 -65.36 -18.54
C ASN A 35 -16.30 -64.05 -19.22
N GLU A 36 -16.79 -64.13 -20.46
CA GLU A 36 -17.30 -63.02 -21.27
C GLU A 36 -18.27 -62.10 -20.49
N LEU A 37 -19.01 -62.65 -19.51
CA LEU A 37 -19.90 -61.87 -18.63
C LEU A 37 -19.16 -60.92 -17.66
N GLU A 38 -18.00 -61.30 -17.12
CA GLU A 38 -17.22 -60.44 -16.22
C GLU A 38 -16.53 -59.32 -17.00
N VAL A 39 -16.00 -59.65 -18.19
CA VAL A 39 -15.44 -58.66 -19.11
C VAL A 39 -16.51 -57.65 -19.53
N LYS A 40 -17.72 -58.13 -19.85
CA LYS A 40 -18.86 -57.25 -20.16
C LYS A 40 -19.27 -56.37 -18.98
N ARG A 41 -19.24 -56.87 -17.74
CA ARG A 41 -19.55 -56.07 -16.52
C ARG A 41 -18.47 -55.05 -16.18
N ALA A 42 -17.20 -55.38 -16.36
CA ALA A 42 -16.09 -54.43 -16.15
C ALA A 42 -16.12 -53.31 -17.20
N ILE A 43 -16.43 -53.62 -18.46
CA ILE A 43 -16.59 -52.62 -19.53
C ILE A 43 -17.85 -51.76 -19.26
N LEU A 44 -18.98 -52.36 -18.91
CA LEU A 44 -20.23 -51.62 -18.62
C LEU A 44 -20.14 -50.76 -17.35
N GLY A 45 -19.33 -51.14 -16.35
CA GLY A 45 -19.07 -50.33 -15.16
C GLY A 45 -18.01 -49.23 -15.37
N TYR A 46 -17.20 -49.33 -16.42
CA TYR A 46 -16.18 -48.34 -16.78
C TYR A 46 -16.74 -47.20 -17.65
N GLU A 47 -17.90 -47.42 -18.29
CA GLU A 47 -18.52 -46.44 -19.19
C GLU A 47 -19.04 -45.17 -18.47
N THR A 48 -19.19 -45.17 -17.14
CA THR A 48 -19.85 -44.06 -16.41
C THR A 48 -18.94 -42.98 -15.83
N ASP A 49 -17.61 -43.15 -15.88
CA ASP A 49 -16.63 -42.13 -15.40
C ASP A 49 -15.82 -41.46 -16.52
N ILE A 50 -16.30 -41.55 -17.77
CA ILE A 50 -15.71 -40.80 -18.89
C ILE A 50 -16.17 -39.35 -18.77
N ALA A 51 -15.34 -38.55 -18.10
CA ALA A 51 -15.43 -37.10 -18.03
C ALA A 51 -15.80 -36.52 -19.41
N THR A 52 -16.96 -35.85 -19.50
CA THR A 52 -17.46 -35.31 -20.77
C THR A 52 -16.42 -34.39 -21.40
N PRO A 53 -16.07 -34.61 -22.68
CA PRO A 53 -15.09 -33.80 -23.37
C PRO A 53 -15.59 -32.36 -23.48
N SER A 54 -14.81 -31.42 -22.95
CA SER A 54 -15.05 -29.99 -23.11
C SER A 54 -13.81 -29.32 -23.70
N LYS A 55 -13.99 -28.24 -24.46
CA LYS A 55 -12.88 -27.50 -25.08
C LYS A 55 -11.85 -27.02 -24.05
N LEU A 56 -12.30 -26.72 -22.83
CA LEU A 56 -11.43 -26.38 -21.70
C LEU A 56 -10.59 -27.59 -21.25
N ARG A 57 -11.22 -28.76 -21.07
CA ARG A 57 -10.51 -29.99 -20.66
C ARG A 57 -9.57 -30.52 -21.73
N GLN A 58 -9.90 -30.30 -23.00
CA GLN A 58 -9.09 -30.67 -24.16
C GLN A 58 -8.03 -29.62 -24.52
N GLN A 59 -7.98 -28.49 -23.81
CA GLN A 59 -7.08 -27.36 -24.11
C GLN A 59 -7.20 -26.86 -25.57
N GLN A 60 -8.40 -26.90 -26.13
CA GLN A 60 -8.72 -26.44 -27.50
C GLN A 60 -9.56 -25.16 -27.48
N LEU A 61 -9.32 -24.30 -26.50
CA LEU A 61 -9.90 -22.96 -26.51
C LEU A 61 -9.24 -22.13 -27.62
N PRO A 62 -10.00 -21.30 -28.34
CA PRO A 62 -9.42 -20.39 -29.32
C PRO A 62 -8.42 -19.49 -28.60
N ALA A 63 -7.17 -19.55 -29.02
CA ALA A 63 -6.10 -18.75 -28.47
C ALA A 63 -5.51 -17.87 -29.57
N TRP A 64 -5.28 -16.60 -29.26
CA TRP A 64 -4.43 -15.74 -30.06
C TRP A 64 -2.98 -15.96 -29.61
N GLN A 65 -2.13 -16.40 -30.53
CA GLN A 65 -0.72 -16.70 -30.28
C GLN A 65 0.16 -15.77 -31.13
N PRO A 66 0.37 -14.51 -30.71
CA PRO A 66 1.19 -13.58 -31.47
C PRO A 66 2.67 -13.99 -31.42
N ILE A 67 3.28 -14.14 -32.59
CA ILE A 67 4.72 -14.35 -32.72
C ILE A 67 5.37 -12.97 -32.89
N LEU A 68 6.12 -12.52 -31.89
CA LEU A 68 6.80 -11.23 -31.92
C LEU A 68 8.01 -11.29 -32.84
N THR A 69 7.91 -10.68 -34.01
CA THR A 69 9.00 -10.56 -34.98
C THR A 69 9.54 -9.13 -35.01
N ALA A 70 10.77 -8.92 -35.47
CA ALA A 70 11.37 -7.59 -35.56
C ALA A 70 10.49 -6.60 -36.37
N SER A 71 9.83 -7.09 -37.43
CA SER A 71 8.93 -6.29 -38.26
C SER A 71 7.67 -5.79 -37.54
N THR A 72 7.24 -6.46 -36.47
CA THR A 72 6.08 -6.03 -35.66
C THR A 72 6.51 -5.24 -34.43
N VAL A 73 7.64 -5.59 -33.83
CA VAL A 73 8.14 -4.96 -32.60
C VAL A 73 8.72 -3.57 -32.84
N ILE A 74 9.51 -3.38 -33.90
CA ILE A 74 10.14 -2.08 -34.19
C ILE A 74 9.10 -0.96 -34.38
N PRO A 75 8.07 -1.08 -35.24
CA PRO A 75 7.10 -0.01 -35.43
C PRO A 75 6.24 0.24 -34.20
N THR A 76 5.93 -0.81 -33.41
CA THR A 76 5.14 -0.65 -32.18
C THR A 76 5.92 0.12 -31.12
N VAL A 77 7.20 -0.17 -30.93
CA VAL A 77 8.08 0.57 -30.00
C VAL A 77 8.24 2.03 -30.45
N ILE A 78 8.47 2.29 -31.75
CA ILE A 78 8.54 3.66 -32.28
C ILE A 78 7.23 4.41 -32.04
N GLY A 79 6.08 3.77 -32.28
CA GLY A 79 4.77 4.35 -32.02
C GLY A 79 4.56 4.73 -30.55
N ILE A 80 4.94 3.84 -29.62
CA ILE A 80 4.91 4.15 -28.18
C ILE A 80 5.83 5.32 -27.86
N GLY A 81 7.04 5.36 -28.43
CA GLY A 81 7.97 6.47 -28.26
C GLY A 81 7.40 7.81 -28.71
N VAL A 82 6.78 7.85 -29.89
CA VAL A 82 6.13 9.08 -30.43
C VAL A 82 5.00 9.57 -29.53
N ILE A 83 4.31 8.69 -28.80
CA ILE A 83 3.27 9.06 -27.84
C ILE A 83 3.88 9.49 -26.50
N PHE A 84 4.88 8.78 -25.99
CA PHE A 84 5.45 9.04 -24.66
C PHE A 84 6.39 10.24 -24.63
N ILE A 85 7.05 10.60 -25.73
CA ILE A 85 7.89 11.80 -25.80
C ILE A 85 7.09 13.09 -25.51
N PRO A 86 5.99 13.41 -26.21
CA PRO A 86 5.23 14.63 -25.94
C PRO A 86 4.58 14.61 -24.55
N ILE A 87 4.11 13.45 -24.08
CA ILE A 87 3.58 13.31 -22.71
C ILE A 87 4.68 13.59 -21.69
N GLY A 88 5.89 13.03 -21.89
CA GLY A 88 7.04 13.26 -21.03
C GLY A 88 7.46 14.73 -21.00
N VAL A 89 7.51 15.40 -22.14
CA VAL A 89 7.79 16.85 -22.22
C VAL A 89 6.73 17.66 -21.47
N ALA A 90 5.45 17.35 -21.67
CA ALA A 90 4.36 18.05 -20.97
C ALA A 90 4.45 17.86 -19.44
N LEU A 91 4.69 16.63 -18.98
CA LEU A 91 4.86 16.32 -17.56
C LEU A 91 6.10 17.00 -16.97
N PHE A 92 7.20 17.05 -17.73
CA PHE A 92 8.44 17.70 -17.30
C PHE A 92 8.24 19.20 -17.11
N LEU A 93 7.64 19.89 -18.08
CA LEU A 93 7.33 21.32 -17.98
C LEU A 93 6.35 21.61 -16.83
N ALA A 94 5.35 20.76 -16.63
CA ALA A 94 4.43 20.89 -15.50
C ALA A 94 5.18 20.72 -14.16
N SER A 95 6.11 19.76 -14.07
CA SER A 95 6.92 19.54 -12.87
C SER A 95 7.86 20.69 -12.54
N GLU A 96 8.52 21.30 -13.53
CA GLU A 96 9.41 22.46 -13.30
C GLU A 96 8.65 23.72 -12.86
N SER A 97 7.35 23.79 -13.13
CA SER A 97 6.53 24.94 -12.72
C SER A 97 6.25 24.98 -11.21
N VAL A 98 6.37 23.84 -10.51
CA VAL A 98 6.16 23.74 -9.07
C VAL A 98 7.40 24.24 -8.33
N LYS A 99 7.20 25.14 -7.37
CA LYS A 99 8.27 25.75 -6.57
C LYS A 99 8.21 25.24 -5.14
N GLU A 100 9.31 24.68 -4.67
CA GLU A 100 9.42 24.06 -3.36
C GLU A 100 10.59 24.67 -2.58
N TYR A 101 10.38 24.90 -1.28
CA TYR A 101 11.43 25.36 -0.36
C TYR A 101 11.43 24.44 0.84
N THR A 102 12.59 23.87 1.14
CA THR A 102 12.79 22.93 2.27
C THR A 102 13.66 23.58 3.33
N LEU A 103 13.26 23.42 4.60
CA LEU A 103 13.98 23.92 5.76
C LEU A 103 14.21 22.80 6.74
N ASP A 104 15.48 22.53 7.04
CA ASP A 104 15.86 21.59 8.08
C ASP A 104 15.95 22.33 9.43
N TYR A 105 15.16 21.86 10.38
CA TYR A 105 15.09 22.38 11.74
C TYR A 105 15.54 21.36 12.79
N THR A 106 16.23 20.28 12.39
CA THR A 106 16.68 19.20 13.28
C THR A 106 17.65 19.67 14.37
N SER A 107 18.42 20.75 14.12
CA SER A 107 19.36 21.32 15.08
C SER A 107 18.70 22.18 16.18
N CYS A 108 17.40 22.44 16.07
CA CYS A 108 16.64 23.15 17.09
C CYS A 108 16.50 22.30 18.37
N ALA A 109 16.53 22.95 19.54
CA ALA A 109 16.36 22.26 20.81
C ALA A 109 14.89 21.85 21.05
N ILE A 110 14.71 20.67 21.65
CA ILE A 110 13.40 20.14 22.04
C ILE A 110 12.73 21.06 23.07
N ASP A 111 11.42 21.25 22.97
CA ASP A 111 10.59 22.10 23.84
C ASP A 111 10.98 23.59 23.85
N THR A 112 11.65 24.06 22.80
CA THR A 112 12.02 25.48 22.65
C THR A 112 11.47 26.07 21.35
N GLN A 113 11.22 27.38 21.35
CA GLN A 113 10.85 28.09 20.13
C GLN A 113 12.08 28.21 19.21
N CYS A 114 12.01 27.60 18.04
CA CYS A 114 13.03 27.76 17.00
C CYS A 114 12.61 28.80 15.97
N SER A 115 13.50 29.75 15.66
CA SER A 115 13.26 30.76 14.63
C SER A 115 14.22 30.54 13.46
N LEU A 116 13.67 30.21 12.30
CA LEU A 116 14.41 30.03 11.07
C LEU A 116 14.02 31.10 10.05
N VAL A 117 15.02 31.61 9.33
CA VAL A 117 14.82 32.62 8.29
C VAL A 117 15.23 32.00 6.97
N PHE A 118 14.35 32.11 5.97
CA PHE A 118 14.59 31.63 4.63
C PHE A 118 14.10 32.64 3.61
N ASN A 119 14.73 32.65 2.44
CA ASN A 119 14.42 33.58 1.38
C ASN A 119 13.61 32.86 0.29
N VAL A 120 12.41 33.36 0.05
CA VAL A 120 11.59 32.98 -1.09
C VAL A 120 11.96 33.90 -2.25
N THR A 121 12.58 33.33 -3.28
CA THR A 121 13.13 34.06 -4.43
C THR A 121 12.11 34.29 -5.54
N GLU A 122 11.12 33.40 -5.63
CA GLU A 122 10.09 33.41 -6.67
C GLU A 122 8.71 33.37 -6.03
N ASP A 123 7.74 34.04 -6.67
CA ASP A 123 6.36 34.04 -6.18
C ASP A 123 5.74 32.65 -6.34
N MET A 124 5.20 32.12 -5.25
CA MET A 124 4.38 30.91 -5.27
C MET A 124 3.00 31.26 -5.81
N LYS A 125 2.66 30.72 -6.98
CA LYS A 125 1.34 30.89 -7.59
C LYS A 125 0.40 29.79 -7.10
N ASP A 126 -0.88 30.13 -7.00
CA ASP A 126 -1.97 29.23 -6.56
C ASP A 126 -1.83 28.75 -5.09
N ASP A 127 -2.42 27.60 -4.78
CA ASP A 127 -2.52 27.07 -3.42
C ASP A 127 -1.16 26.59 -2.91
N VAL A 128 -0.76 27.09 -1.74
CA VAL A 128 0.49 26.72 -1.08
C VAL A 128 0.22 25.72 0.03
N TYR A 129 0.96 24.61 0.00
CA TYR A 129 0.87 23.55 1.00
C TYR A 129 2.12 23.52 1.87
N ILE A 130 1.93 23.30 3.16
CA ILE A 130 3.02 23.13 4.13
C ILE A 130 3.10 21.65 4.50
N TYR A 131 4.25 21.05 4.25
CA TYR A 131 4.55 19.68 4.61
C TYR A 131 5.61 19.64 5.69
N TYR A 132 5.45 18.73 6.66
CA TYR A 132 6.54 18.34 7.54
C TYR A 132 7.13 17.04 7.01
N TYR A 133 8.45 16.92 7.11
CA TYR A 133 9.20 15.79 6.60
C TYR A 133 10.00 15.17 7.74
N LEU A 134 9.92 13.84 7.87
CA LEU A 134 10.56 13.08 8.93
C LEU A 134 11.53 12.07 8.32
N GLU A 135 12.81 12.20 8.64
CA GLU A 135 13.83 11.22 8.25
C GLU A 135 14.01 10.14 9.31
N ASN A 136 14.45 8.96 8.88
CA ASN A 136 14.71 7.81 9.76
C ASN A 136 13.51 7.39 10.63
N TYR A 137 12.29 7.69 10.17
CA TYR A 137 11.05 7.34 10.85
C TYR A 137 10.27 6.25 10.10
N PHE A 138 10.44 5.00 10.53
CA PHE A 138 9.96 3.81 9.80
C PHE A 138 8.48 3.47 10.09
N GLN A 139 7.55 4.30 9.58
CA GLN A 139 6.10 4.06 9.73
C GLN A 139 5.60 2.78 9.04
N ASN A 140 6.34 2.24 8.07
CA ASN A 140 5.97 1.02 7.34
C ASN A 140 6.26 -0.28 8.11
N HIS A 141 6.87 -0.22 9.30
CA HIS A 141 7.16 -1.41 10.07
C HIS A 141 5.88 -2.17 10.45
N ARG A 142 5.81 -3.47 10.17
CA ARG A 142 4.58 -4.29 10.32
C ARG A 142 3.89 -4.14 11.67
N ARG A 143 4.65 -4.10 12.77
CA ARG A 143 4.08 -3.94 14.13
C ARG A 143 3.55 -2.53 14.37
N TYR A 144 4.20 -1.51 13.79
CA TYR A 144 3.78 -0.12 13.91
C TYR A 144 2.45 0.09 13.17
N VAL A 145 2.38 -0.35 11.90
CA VAL A 145 1.16 -0.26 11.07
C VAL A 145 -0.02 -1.00 11.71
N LYS A 146 0.24 -2.14 12.35
CA LYS A 146 -0.79 -2.93 13.04
C LYS A 146 -1.24 -2.35 14.38
N SER A 147 -0.43 -1.51 15.02
CA SER A 147 -0.69 -0.99 16.37
C SER A 147 -1.70 0.16 16.32
N ARG A 148 -2.96 -0.17 16.05
CA ARG A 148 -4.13 0.72 16.01
C ARG A 148 -5.42 -0.09 16.06
N ASN A 149 -6.54 0.52 16.44
CA ASN A 149 -7.85 -0.12 16.37
C ASN A 149 -8.85 0.73 15.57
N ASP A 150 -9.27 0.21 14.42
CA ASP A 150 -10.16 0.94 13.51
C ASP A 150 -11.59 1.10 14.09
N LYS A 151 -12.06 0.20 14.97
CA LYS A 151 -13.35 0.39 15.65
C LYS A 151 -13.30 1.52 16.68
N GLN A 152 -12.15 1.70 17.32
CA GLN A 152 -11.93 2.84 18.21
C GLN A 152 -11.98 4.16 17.46
N PHE A 153 -11.36 4.21 16.27
CA PHE A 153 -11.45 5.36 15.37
C PHE A 153 -12.87 5.64 14.88
N LEU A 154 -13.77 4.66 14.90
CA LEU A 154 -15.20 4.83 14.61
C LEU A 154 -16.05 5.21 15.85
N GLY A 155 -15.41 5.48 16.99
CA GLY A 155 -16.06 5.96 18.21
C GLY A 155 -16.30 4.89 19.29
N ASN A 156 -15.90 3.63 19.08
CA ASN A 156 -15.95 2.61 20.13
C ASN A 156 -14.68 2.62 20.97
N VAL A 157 -14.61 3.56 21.91
CA VAL A 157 -13.43 3.87 22.74
C VAL A 157 -12.84 2.68 23.52
N PHE A 158 -13.62 1.65 23.83
CA PHE A 158 -13.20 0.49 24.63
C PHE A 158 -12.51 -0.61 23.81
N GLU A 159 -12.59 -0.57 22.48
CA GLU A 159 -11.96 -1.56 21.60
C GLU A 159 -10.47 -1.24 21.42
N VAL A 160 -9.59 -2.02 22.07
CA VAL A 160 -8.12 -1.79 22.04
C VAL A 160 -7.32 -3.04 21.65
N SER A 161 -7.96 -4.07 21.08
CA SER A 161 -7.38 -5.40 20.82
C SER A 161 -6.03 -5.43 20.10
N ASP A 162 -5.83 -4.51 19.15
CA ASP A 162 -4.68 -4.48 18.25
C ASP A 162 -3.71 -3.33 18.58
N CYS A 163 -3.86 -2.69 19.74
CA CYS A 163 -3.11 -1.48 20.10
C CYS A 163 -1.88 -1.70 20.96
N GLU A 164 -1.49 -2.95 21.25
CA GLU A 164 -0.32 -3.23 22.08
C GLU A 164 0.98 -2.61 21.50
N PRO A 165 1.90 -2.10 22.35
CA PRO A 165 1.84 -2.03 23.81
C PRO A 165 1.02 -0.84 24.37
N PHE A 166 0.48 0.01 23.51
CA PHE A 166 -0.19 1.27 23.85
C PHE A 166 -1.72 1.12 23.92
N ALA A 167 -2.19 -0.04 24.40
CA ALA A 167 -3.61 -0.31 24.57
C ALA A 167 -4.16 0.25 25.89
N TYR A 168 -3.34 0.21 26.95
CA TYR A 168 -3.74 0.57 28.31
C TYR A 168 -2.69 1.45 28.99
N ASP A 169 -3.15 2.35 29.86
CA ASP A 169 -2.31 3.11 30.79
C ASP A 169 -1.86 2.24 31.99
N GLN A 170 -0.99 2.77 32.84
CA GLN A 170 -0.47 2.14 34.07
C GLN A 170 -1.57 1.58 34.97
N ASN A 171 -2.74 2.25 34.99
CA ASN A 171 -3.90 1.84 35.79
C ASN A 171 -4.81 0.81 35.11
N LYS A 172 -4.38 0.18 34.00
CA LYS A 172 -5.18 -0.77 33.19
C LYS A 172 -6.44 -0.15 32.57
N VAL A 173 -6.38 1.15 32.33
CA VAL A 173 -7.42 1.94 31.70
C VAL A 173 -7.12 2.02 30.19
N PRO A 174 -8.06 1.67 29.29
CA PRO A 174 -7.84 1.78 27.84
C PRO A 174 -7.49 3.22 27.43
N ILE A 175 -6.52 3.37 26.52
CA ILE A 175 -6.09 4.67 26.00
C ILE A 175 -6.92 5.03 24.76
N ALA A 176 -7.36 6.28 24.62
CA ALA A 176 -8.04 6.75 23.41
C ALA A 176 -7.39 8.05 22.89
N PRO A 177 -6.88 8.07 21.63
CA PRO A 177 -6.67 6.93 20.73
C PRO A 177 -5.53 5.98 21.18
N CYS A 178 -5.72 4.67 21.04
CA CYS A 178 -4.72 3.66 21.35
C CYS A 178 -3.76 3.38 20.18
N GLY A 179 -2.61 2.78 20.50
CA GLY A 179 -1.68 2.24 19.51
C GLY A 179 -0.48 3.15 19.20
N ALA A 180 0.55 2.53 18.61
CA ALA A 180 1.84 3.19 18.37
C ALA A 180 1.73 4.38 17.41
N ILE A 181 0.83 4.30 16.42
CA ILE A 181 0.63 5.37 15.44
C ILE A 181 0.15 6.66 16.13
N ALA A 182 -0.82 6.52 17.04
CA ALA A 182 -1.38 7.66 17.74
C ALA A 182 -0.41 8.20 18.81
N ASN A 183 0.27 7.31 19.53
CA ASN A 183 1.25 7.68 20.57
C ASN A 183 2.47 8.45 20.01
N SER A 184 2.79 8.22 18.74
CA SER A 184 3.92 8.88 18.05
C SER A 184 3.47 9.95 17.05
N LYS A 185 2.32 10.58 17.35
CA LYS A 185 1.79 11.68 16.55
C LYS A 185 2.75 12.87 16.60
N PHE A 186 3.01 13.45 15.43
CA PHE A 186 3.75 14.69 15.30
C PHE A 186 3.05 15.85 16.03
N ASN A 187 3.78 16.56 16.88
CA ASN A 187 3.23 17.57 17.79
C ASN A 187 3.86 18.97 17.64
N ASP A 188 4.78 19.18 16.68
CA ASP A 188 5.32 20.51 16.47
C ASP A 188 4.26 21.47 15.91
N THR A 189 4.43 22.75 16.23
CA THR A 189 3.58 23.83 15.73
C THR A 189 4.44 24.86 15.00
N TYR A 190 4.01 25.25 13.81
CA TYR A 190 4.69 26.23 12.99
C TYR A 190 3.87 27.52 12.88
N GLU A 191 4.56 28.65 12.95
CA GLU A 191 4.01 29.98 12.69
C GLU A 191 4.87 30.66 11.62
N LEU A 192 4.25 31.10 10.54
CA LEU A 192 4.94 31.72 9.42
C LEU A 192 4.75 33.23 9.44
N PHE A 193 5.85 33.95 9.22
CA PHE A 193 5.86 35.40 9.15
C PHE A 193 6.57 35.86 7.88
N TYR A 194 5.89 36.70 7.11
CA TYR A 194 6.50 37.43 6.00
C TYR A 194 7.21 38.67 6.56
N VAL A 195 8.51 38.77 6.33
CA VAL A 195 9.34 39.87 6.84
C VAL A 195 9.60 40.88 5.72
N ARG A 196 9.11 42.11 5.89
CA ARG A 196 9.34 43.21 4.95
C ARG A 196 9.85 44.44 5.70
N ASN A 197 11.05 44.93 5.35
CA ASN A 197 11.68 46.09 5.99
C ASN A 197 11.74 46.00 7.54
N GLY A 198 11.97 44.80 8.08
CA GLY A 198 12.02 44.55 9.53
C GLY A 198 10.66 44.37 10.21
N ILE A 199 9.55 44.54 9.49
CA ILE A 199 8.19 44.29 10.00
C ILE A 199 7.83 42.83 9.75
N ARG A 200 7.32 42.15 10.78
CA ARG A 200 6.82 40.76 10.71
C ARG A 200 5.31 40.79 10.48
N ILE A 201 4.86 40.24 9.35
CA ILE A 201 3.45 40.13 8.98
C ILE A 201 3.07 38.65 9.06
N PRO A 202 2.07 38.24 9.87
CA PRO A 202 1.70 36.83 9.98
C PRO A 202 1.10 36.32 8.67
N VAL A 203 1.54 35.15 8.23
CA VAL A 203 0.96 34.44 7.08
C VAL A 203 -0.20 33.58 7.60
N PRO A 204 -1.44 33.79 7.13
CA PRO A 204 -2.57 32.99 7.57
C PRO A 204 -2.42 31.56 7.07
N VAL A 205 -2.54 30.59 7.99
CA VAL A 205 -2.49 29.15 7.67
C VAL A 205 -3.78 28.51 8.14
N THR A 206 -4.40 27.70 7.29
CA THR A 206 -5.56 26.88 7.63
C THR A 206 -5.19 25.41 7.73
N LYS A 207 -5.87 24.68 8.63
CA LYS A 207 -5.79 23.22 8.74
C LYS A 207 -7.02 22.54 8.12
N GLU A 208 -7.94 23.32 7.57
CA GLU A 208 -9.14 22.82 6.91
C GLU A 208 -8.81 22.38 5.47
N GLY A 209 -9.50 21.36 4.96
CA GLY A 209 -9.30 20.88 3.59
C GLY A 209 -8.06 19.99 3.36
N VAL A 210 -7.28 19.69 4.41
CA VAL A 210 -6.08 18.83 4.31
C VAL A 210 -6.38 17.33 4.41
N LEU A 211 -7.60 16.97 4.79
CA LEU A 211 -8.06 15.58 4.92
C LEU A 211 -8.97 15.23 3.74
N TRP A 212 -8.83 14.00 3.24
CA TRP A 212 -9.75 13.44 2.26
C TRP A 212 -11.14 13.26 2.87
N ASP A 213 -12.18 13.58 2.10
CA ASP A 213 -13.58 13.45 2.53
C ASP A 213 -13.92 12.03 3.00
N VAL A 214 -13.36 11.01 2.35
CA VAL A 214 -13.55 9.61 2.72
C VAL A 214 -13.05 9.31 4.13
N ASP A 215 -11.88 9.86 4.51
CA ASP A 215 -11.32 9.66 5.84
C ASP A 215 -12.17 10.39 6.89
N LYS A 216 -12.59 11.62 6.59
CA LYS A 216 -13.45 12.44 7.45
C LYS A 216 -14.82 11.82 7.70
N ASP A 217 -15.45 11.26 6.67
CA ASP A 217 -16.85 10.83 6.75
C ASP A 217 -17.02 9.37 7.16
N ARG A 218 -16.04 8.50 6.84
CA ARG A 218 -16.18 7.05 6.97
C ARG A 218 -15.20 6.40 7.94
N LYS A 219 -14.02 6.98 8.16
CA LYS A 219 -12.94 6.30 8.87
C LYS A 219 -12.76 6.79 10.30
N PHE A 220 -13.00 8.07 10.54
CA PHE A 220 -12.88 8.67 11.87
C PHE A 220 -14.20 9.27 12.32
N LYS A 221 -14.72 8.81 13.47
CA LYS A 221 -15.93 9.33 14.10
C LYS A 221 -15.72 9.49 15.58
N ASN A 222 -16.27 10.58 16.11
CA ASN A 222 -16.35 10.79 17.55
C ASN A 222 -17.31 9.77 18.20
N PRO A 223 -17.10 9.44 19.48
CA PRO A 223 -18.08 8.67 20.25
C PRO A 223 -19.44 9.37 20.28
N PRO A 224 -20.53 8.62 20.54
CA PRO A 224 -21.88 9.20 20.61
C PRO A 224 -21.94 10.28 21.69
N ILE A 225 -22.41 11.47 21.31
CA ILE A 225 -22.55 12.61 22.22
C ILE A 225 -23.83 12.43 23.04
N PRO A 226 -23.77 12.59 24.38
CA PRO A 226 -24.96 12.51 25.23
C PRO A 226 -25.99 13.60 24.89
N PRO A 227 -27.29 13.35 25.10
CA PRO A 227 -28.35 14.29 24.73
C PRO A 227 -28.19 15.62 25.48
N GLY A 228 -27.95 16.70 24.74
CA GLY A 228 -27.73 18.05 25.30
C GLY A 228 -26.29 18.33 25.76
N GLY A 229 -25.36 17.38 25.56
CA GLY A 229 -23.94 17.54 25.89
C GLY A 229 -23.07 18.00 24.72
N ASN A 230 -21.79 18.18 25.00
CA ASN A 230 -20.74 18.49 24.02
C ASN A 230 -19.78 17.29 23.83
N LEU A 231 -18.78 17.44 22.96
CA LEU A 231 -17.78 16.40 22.71
C LEU A 231 -16.95 16.05 23.96
N CYS A 232 -16.65 17.03 24.82
CA CYS A 232 -15.95 16.77 26.07
C CYS A 232 -16.78 15.89 27.00
N ASP A 233 -18.11 16.05 27.01
CA ASP A 233 -19.02 15.21 27.81
C ASP A 233 -19.03 13.77 27.29
N ALA A 234 -19.01 13.60 25.96
CA ALA A 234 -18.89 12.28 25.33
C ALA A 234 -17.65 11.50 25.80
N PHE A 235 -16.55 12.18 26.13
CA PHE A 235 -15.33 11.57 26.67
C PHE A 235 -15.26 11.54 28.20
N LYS A 236 -15.93 12.45 28.91
CA LYS A 236 -16.01 12.44 30.39
C LYS A 236 -16.95 11.37 30.93
N GLU A 237 -18.05 11.09 30.23
CA GLU A 237 -19.05 10.08 30.61
C GLU A 237 -18.59 8.64 30.37
N LEU A 238 -17.37 8.44 29.87
CA LEU A 238 -16.73 7.14 29.72
C LEU A 238 -15.72 6.93 30.87
N PRO A 239 -16.19 6.67 32.12
CA PRO A 239 -15.28 6.40 33.22
C PRO A 239 -14.45 5.15 32.90
N GLY A 240 -13.14 5.26 33.05
CA GLY A 240 -12.23 4.18 32.69
C GLY A 240 -11.75 4.22 31.25
N VAL A 241 -11.52 5.42 30.68
CA VAL A 241 -10.68 5.63 29.49
C VAL A 241 -9.66 6.74 29.79
N HIS A 242 -8.40 6.53 29.40
CA HIS A 242 -7.31 7.51 29.52
C HIS A 242 -7.13 8.22 28.18
N TYR A 243 -6.98 9.54 28.20
CA TYR A 243 -6.87 10.36 27.00
C TYR A 243 -5.48 11.00 26.96
N MET A 244 -4.81 10.90 25.80
CA MET A 244 -3.52 11.56 25.53
C MET A 244 -3.70 13.01 25.08
#